data_AF-A0A847C309-F1
#
_entry.id   AF-A0A847C309-F1
#
_cell.length_a   1.000
_cell.length_b   1.000
_cell.length_c   1.000
_cell.angle_alpha   90.00
_cell.angle_beta   90.00
_cell.angle_gamma   90.00
#
_symmetry.space_group_name_H-M   'P 1'
#
loop_
_entity.id
_entity.type
_entity.pdbx_description
1 polymer ?
#
loop_
_entity_poly.entity_id
_entity_poly.type
_entity_poly.pdbx_seq_one_letter_code
_entity_poly.pdbx_strand_id
1 'polypeptide(L)'
;MRPIVFPILLAFFLLPLPVSGQSYPEVNMKEGLWEITSEFKMPGMPMAIPPMTHQQCISKKDLANAMNQAGQENQQCRTANLTIKDDKVTYDIECGAGENATRGHAVFAYSSEKMTGTMKTSGPQGMETTTNFTGRRIGDCR
;
A
#
# COMPACT_ATOMS: atom_id res chain seq x y z
N MET A 1 -74.46 -8.50 13.71
CA MET A 1 -73.44 -7.73 12.96
C MET A 1 -72.09 -8.02 13.58
N ARG A 2 -71.12 -8.55 12.82
CA ARG A 2 -69.73 -8.87 13.24
C ARG A 2 -68.83 -7.63 13.07
N PRO A 3 -67.77 -7.45 13.88
CA PRO A 3 -66.41 -7.94 13.50
C PRO A 3 -65.65 -8.53 14.71
N ILE A 4 -65.06 -9.72 14.69
CA ILE A 4 -63.79 -10.17 14.07
C ILE A 4 -62.66 -9.15 14.22
N VAL A 5 -61.81 -9.35 15.23
CA VAL A 5 -60.43 -8.81 15.28
C VAL A 5 -59.51 -9.95 15.69
N PHE A 6 -58.67 -10.38 14.75
CA PHE A 6 -57.68 -11.46 14.86
C PHE A 6 -56.44 -10.97 15.64
N PRO A 7 -55.79 -11.79 16.47
CA PRO A 7 -54.57 -11.41 17.16
C PRO A 7 -53.41 -11.44 16.14
N ILE A 8 -52.78 -10.29 15.92
CA ILE A 8 -51.59 -10.19 15.08
C ILE A 8 -50.42 -10.80 15.86
N LEU A 9 -50.10 -12.06 15.54
CA LEU A 9 -48.86 -12.72 15.94
C LEU A 9 -47.70 -12.01 15.21
N LEU A 10 -46.93 -11.22 15.96
CA LEU A 10 -45.75 -10.52 15.49
C LEU A 10 -44.56 -11.51 15.43
N ALA A 11 -44.41 -12.21 14.31
CA ALA A 11 -43.22 -13.00 14.03
C ALA A 11 -42.09 -12.05 13.58
N PHE A 12 -41.23 -11.67 14.52
CA PHE A 12 -40.03 -10.86 14.27
C PHE A 12 -38.98 -11.74 13.55
N PHE A 13 -39.05 -11.76 12.22
CA PHE A 13 -38.06 -12.42 11.37
C PHE A 13 -36.75 -11.63 11.46
N LEU A 14 -35.80 -12.11 12.26
CA LEU A 14 -34.42 -11.63 12.33
C LEU A 14 -33.74 -11.86 10.97
N LEU A 15 -33.88 -10.88 10.07
CA LEU A 15 -33.14 -10.82 8.81
C LEU A 15 -31.65 -10.54 9.11
N PRO A 16 -30.73 -11.47 8.80
CA PRO A 16 -29.30 -11.20 8.95
C PRO A 16 -28.90 -10.12 7.94
N LEU A 17 -28.45 -8.98 8.45
CA LEU A 17 -27.89 -7.90 7.62
C LEU A 17 -26.66 -8.44 6.88
N PRO A 18 -26.58 -8.30 5.54
CA PRO A 18 -25.38 -8.66 4.80
C PRO A 18 -24.25 -7.71 5.22
N VAL A 19 -23.28 -8.25 5.98
CA VAL A 19 -22.02 -7.58 6.26
C VAL A 19 -21.35 -7.36 4.92
N SER A 20 -21.36 -6.11 4.45
CA SER A 20 -20.66 -5.71 3.25
C SER A 20 -19.17 -5.79 3.54
N GLY A 21 -18.53 -6.88 3.11
CA GLY A 21 -17.09 -7.00 3.13
C GLY A 21 -16.49 -5.94 2.23
N GLN A 22 -15.67 -5.05 2.78
CA GLN A 22 -14.97 -4.06 1.98
C GLN A 22 -13.96 -4.77 1.08
N SER A 23 -14.23 -4.78 -0.22
CA SER A 23 -13.30 -5.30 -1.23
C SER A 23 -12.22 -4.24 -1.48
N TYR A 24 -11.08 -4.37 -0.82
CA TYR A 24 -9.88 -3.65 -1.23
C TYR A 24 -9.42 -4.20 -2.58
N PRO A 25 -8.92 -3.37 -3.51
CA PRO A 25 -8.33 -3.85 -4.75
C PRO A 25 -7.25 -4.88 -4.42
N GLU A 26 -7.48 -6.11 -4.87
CA GLU A 26 -6.69 -7.26 -4.45
C GLU A 26 -5.37 -7.26 -5.22
N VAL A 27 -4.29 -6.88 -4.55
CA VAL A 27 -2.94 -7.15 -5.01
C VAL A 27 -2.63 -8.62 -4.74
N ASN A 28 -2.12 -9.34 -5.74
CA ASN A 28 -1.61 -10.70 -5.58
C ASN A 28 -0.32 -10.71 -4.75
N MET A 29 -0.48 -10.54 -3.44
CA MET A 29 0.57 -10.53 -2.44
C MET A 29 0.12 -11.37 -1.24
N LYS A 30 0.99 -12.28 -0.79
CA LYS A 30 0.79 -13.05 0.42
C LYS A 30 1.29 -12.28 1.63
N GLU A 31 0.45 -12.21 2.65
CA GLU A 31 0.81 -11.64 3.93
C GLU A 31 1.93 -12.46 4.60
N GLY A 32 2.76 -11.78 5.40
CA GLY A 32 3.80 -12.43 6.19
C GLY A 32 5.05 -11.59 6.34
N LEU A 33 6.15 -12.25 6.69
CA LEU A 33 7.47 -11.66 6.78
C LEU A 33 8.12 -11.63 5.40
N TRP A 34 8.54 -10.44 4.98
CA TRP A 34 9.20 -10.20 3.71
C TRP A 34 10.63 -9.73 3.92
N GLU A 35 11.55 -10.26 3.14
CA GLU A 35 12.90 -9.73 2.98
C GLU A 35 12.94 -8.85 1.73
N ILE A 36 13.36 -7.60 1.88
CA ILE A 36 13.37 -6.58 0.83
C ILE A 36 14.78 -6.03 0.70
N THR A 37 15.26 -5.96 -0.53
CA THR A 37 16.54 -5.39 -0.91
C THR A 37 16.32 -4.13 -1.74
N SER A 38 17.02 -3.06 -1.38
CA SER A 38 16.95 -1.76 -2.04
C SER A 38 18.30 -1.40 -2.64
N GLU A 39 18.31 -1.00 -3.91
CA GLU A 39 19.49 -0.58 -4.67
C GLU A 39 19.35 0.87 -5.13
N PHE A 40 20.22 1.73 -4.63
CA PHE A 40 20.18 3.17 -4.92
C PHE A 40 21.08 3.51 -6.11
N LYS A 41 20.50 4.17 -7.11
CA LYS A 41 21.20 4.71 -8.28
C LYS A 41 21.10 6.22 -8.26
N MET A 42 22.21 6.87 -7.93
CA MET A 42 22.36 8.33 -7.95
C MET A 42 23.41 8.71 -9.00
N PRO A 43 23.08 9.56 -9.98
CA PRO A 43 24.06 10.10 -10.91
C PRO A 43 25.17 10.88 -10.18
N GLY A 44 26.39 10.80 -10.67
CA GLY A 44 27.52 11.60 -10.15
C GLY A 44 28.19 11.07 -8.88
N MET A 45 27.73 9.94 -8.32
CA MET A 45 28.43 9.28 -7.21
C MET A 45 29.57 8.39 -7.73
N PRO A 46 30.81 8.55 -7.23
CA PRO A 46 31.98 7.82 -7.71
C PRO A 46 32.00 6.34 -7.29
N MET A 47 31.17 5.94 -6.33
CA MET A 47 31.05 4.58 -5.84
C MET A 47 29.58 4.17 -5.76
N ALA A 48 29.28 2.92 -6.14
CA ALA A 48 27.95 2.35 -5.96
C ALA A 48 27.71 2.09 -4.47
N ILE A 49 26.55 2.53 -3.96
CA ILE A 49 26.11 2.20 -2.61
C ILE A 49 25.74 0.72 -2.59
N PRO A 50 26.27 -0.08 -1.65
CA PRO A 50 25.89 -1.49 -1.52
C PRO A 50 24.36 -1.64 -1.35
N PRO A 51 23.74 -2.68 -1.94
CA PRO A 51 22.34 -2.98 -1.69
C PRO A 51 22.09 -3.15 -0.19
N MET A 52 20.99 -2.56 0.29
CA MET A 52 20.57 -2.70 1.68
C MET A 52 19.40 -3.66 1.75
N THR A 53 19.49 -4.66 2.63
CA THR A 53 18.44 -5.66 2.85
C THR A 53 17.86 -5.53 4.25
N HIS A 54 16.54 -5.51 4.33
CA HIS A 54 15.80 -5.49 5.59
C HIS A 54 14.63 -6.46 5.55
N GLN A 55 14.16 -6.86 6.72
CA GLN A 55 12.98 -7.71 6.86
C GLN A 55 11.85 -6.91 7.50
N GLN A 56 10.64 -7.04 6.96
CA GLN A 56 9.46 -6.39 7.51
C GLN A 56 8.21 -7.26 7.33
N CYS A 57 7.30 -7.15 8.30
CA CYS A 57 5.98 -7.74 8.20
C CYS A 57 5.10 -6.88 7.31
N ILE A 58 4.42 -7.52 6.35
CA ILE A 58 3.54 -6.83 5.42
C ILE A 58 2.23 -7.62 5.33
N SER A 59 1.13 -6.94 5.65
CA SER A 59 -0.24 -7.43 5.43
C SER A 59 -0.91 -6.71 4.26
N LYS A 60 -2.00 -7.27 3.74
CA LYS A 60 -2.86 -6.58 2.77
C LYS A 60 -3.48 -5.33 3.39
N LYS A 61 -3.71 -5.35 4.72
CA LYS A 61 -4.16 -4.17 5.48
C LYS A 61 -3.10 -3.08 5.51
N ASP A 62 -1.81 -3.39 5.55
CA ASP A 62 -0.75 -2.38 5.51
C ASP A 62 -0.67 -1.71 4.14
N LEU A 63 -0.85 -2.48 3.07
CA LEU A 63 -1.05 -1.93 1.72
C LEU A 63 -2.30 -1.05 1.68
N ALA A 64 -3.43 -1.52 2.22
CA ALA A 64 -4.70 -0.78 2.31
C ALA A 64 -4.58 0.50 3.16
N ASN A 65 -3.83 0.44 4.26
CA ASN A 65 -3.58 1.56 5.15
C ASN A 65 -2.66 2.57 4.50
N ALA A 66 -1.62 2.15 3.76
CA ALA A 66 -0.85 3.08 2.92
C ALA A 66 -1.75 3.79 1.88
N MET A 67 -2.85 3.16 1.44
CA MET A 67 -3.89 3.81 0.62
C MET A 67 -4.68 4.86 1.40
N ASN A 68 -5.07 4.56 2.63
CA ASN A 68 -5.90 5.43 3.47
C ASN A 68 -5.08 6.54 4.15
N GLN A 69 -3.79 6.30 4.36
CA GLN A 69 -2.77 7.22 4.87
C GLN A 69 -2.11 8.03 3.75
N ALA A 70 -2.66 7.98 2.52
CA ALA A 70 -2.41 8.97 1.48
C ALA A 70 -2.88 10.36 1.98
N GLY A 71 -2.06 10.98 2.82
CA GLY A 71 -2.38 12.20 3.56
C GLY A 71 -2.14 12.15 5.08
N GLN A 72 -1.80 11.01 5.69
CA GLN A 72 -1.58 10.91 7.14
C GLN A 72 -0.37 10.02 7.50
N GLU A 73 0.62 10.63 8.16
CA GLU A 73 1.69 10.02 9.00
C GLU A 73 2.98 9.48 8.32
N ASN A 74 3.88 10.40 8.00
CA ASN A 74 4.90 10.88 8.94
C ASN A 74 4.91 12.40 8.75
N GLN A 75 5.26 13.22 9.74
CA GLN A 75 5.16 14.70 9.64
C GLN A 75 5.98 15.33 8.47
N GLN A 76 6.59 14.52 7.61
CA GLN A 76 7.45 14.92 6.52
C GLN A 76 7.07 14.39 5.13
N CYS A 77 6.14 13.43 4.94
CA CYS A 77 5.80 12.89 3.60
C CYS A 77 4.31 12.59 3.39
N ARG A 78 3.76 13.02 2.24
CA ARG A 78 2.41 12.76 1.76
C ARG A 78 2.44 11.77 0.59
N THR A 79 1.56 10.78 0.61
CA THR A 79 1.31 9.88 -0.54
C THR A 79 0.09 10.35 -1.32
N ALA A 80 0.11 10.23 -2.65
CA ALA A 80 -0.98 10.61 -3.56
C ALA A 80 -1.06 9.67 -4.78
N ASN A 81 -2.12 9.81 -5.58
CA ASN A 81 -2.32 9.10 -6.85
C ASN A 81 -2.15 7.58 -6.79
N LEU A 82 -2.46 6.98 -5.64
CA LEU A 82 -2.36 5.55 -5.49
C LEU A 82 -3.33 4.84 -6.45
N THR A 83 -2.78 3.95 -7.26
CA THR A 83 -3.52 3.10 -8.20
C THR A 83 -3.09 1.65 -8.01
N ILE A 84 -4.06 0.75 -7.96
CA ILE A 84 -3.83 -0.69 -7.93
C ILE A 84 -4.50 -1.31 -9.15
N LYS A 85 -3.69 -1.91 -10.03
CA LYS A 85 -4.17 -2.53 -11.27
C LYS A 85 -3.22 -3.66 -11.70
N ASP A 86 -3.76 -4.82 -12.04
CA ASP A 86 -3.00 -5.96 -12.57
C ASP A 86 -1.78 -6.32 -11.69
N ASP A 87 -1.98 -6.45 -10.38
CA ASP A 87 -0.93 -6.70 -9.36
C ASP A 87 0.17 -5.64 -9.25
N LYS A 88 -0.04 -4.50 -9.92
CA LYS A 88 0.83 -3.33 -9.83
C LYS A 88 0.23 -2.29 -8.91
N VAL A 89 1.07 -1.77 -8.03
CA VAL A 89 0.78 -0.67 -7.12
C VAL A 89 1.63 0.51 -7.56
N THR A 90 0.97 1.60 -7.92
CA THR A 90 1.63 2.84 -8.35
C THR A 90 1.19 3.97 -7.44
N TYR A 91 2.12 4.78 -6.93
CA TYR A 91 1.80 5.95 -6.11
C TYR A 91 2.87 7.03 -6.23
N ASP A 92 2.47 8.25 -5.94
CA ASP A 92 3.38 9.39 -5.82
C ASP A 92 3.64 9.69 -4.34
N ILE A 93 4.85 10.13 -4.04
CA ILE A 93 5.25 10.64 -2.73
C ILE A 93 5.71 12.09 -2.85
N GLU A 94 5.37 12.91 -1.87
CA GLU A 94 5.90 14.26 -1.73
C GLU A 94 6.33 14.46 -0.28
N CYS A 95 7.63 14.64 -0.06
CA CYS A 95 8.23 14.87 1.23
C CYS A 95 8.68 16.32 1.38
N GLY A 96 8.29 17.00 2.44
CA GLY A 96 8.57 18.43 2.65
C GLY A 96 7.58 19.35 1.92
N ALA A 97 7.96 20.63 1.76
CA ALA A 97 7.13 21.65 1.13
C ALA A 97 7.95 22.65 0.32
N GLY A 98 7.34 23.24 -0.70
CA GLY A 98 7.96 24.26 -1.55
C GLY A 98 9.10 23.73 -2.42
N GLU A 99 10.14 24.55 -2.63
CA GLU A 99 11.29 24.21 -3.47
C GLU A 99 12.21 23.14 -2.85
N ASN A 100 12.10 22.91 -1.54
CA ASN A 100 12.85 21.86 -0.84
C ASN A 100 12.07 20.53 -0.76
N ALA A 101 10.92 20.43 -1.43
CA ALA A 101 10.16 19.20 -1.46
C ALA A 101 10.85 18.15 -2.34
N THR A 102 10.96 16.94 -1.81
CA THR A 102 11.32 15.75 -2.60
C THR A 102 10.05 15.14 -3.15
N ARG A 103 9.96 14.97 -4.46
CA ARG A 103 8.83 14.28 -5.10
C ARG A 103 9.30 12.95 -5.64
N GLY A 104 8.44 11.94 -5.60
CA GLY A 104 8.77 10.64 -6.15
C GLY A 104 7.59 9.94 -6.77
N HIS A 105 7.88 9.09 -7.73
CA HIS A 105 6.94 8.20 -8.39
C HIS A 105 7.39 6.77 -8.18
N ALA A 106 6.54 5.96 -7.57
CA ALA A 106 6.80 4.58 -7.22
C ALA A 106 5.91 3.63 -8.02
N VAL A 107 6.49 2.56 -8.53
CA VAL A 107 5.79 1.46 -9.20
C VAL A 107 6.30 0.15 -8.62
N PHE A 108 5.40 -0.62 -8.01
CA PHE A 108 5.66 -1.95 -7.48
C PHE A 108 4.80 -2.98 -8.19
N ALA A 109 5.37 -4.15 -8.46
CA ALA A 109 4.66 -5.31 -8.98
C ALA A 109 4.80 -6.45 -7.99
N TYR A 110 3.68 -7.09 -7.67
CA TYR A 110 3.61 -8.22 -6.75
C TYR A 110 3.25 -9.51 -7.51
N SER A 111 3.77 -10.63 -7.03
CA SER A 111 3.47 -11.95 -7.57
C SER A 111 3.53 -12.96 -6.44
N SER A 112 2.47 -13.04 -5.64
CA SER A 112 2.28 -13.94 -4.50
C SER A 112 3.36 -13.79 -3.43
N GLU A 113 4.55 -14.35 -3.64
CA GLU A 113 5.68 -14.34 -2.71
C GLU A 113 6.87 -13.51 -3.20
N LYS A 114 6.71 -12.80 -4.34
CA LYS A 114 7.75 -11.94 -4.92
C LYS A 114 7.23 -10.52 -5.10
N MET A 115 8.15 -9.57 -5.02
CA MET A 115 7.91 -8.16 -5.28
C MET A 115 9.09 -7.61 -6.09
N THR A 116 8.81 -6.78 -7.09
CA THR A 116 9.78 -5.86 -7.68
C THR A 116 9.25 -4.44 -7.60
N GLY A 117 10.14 -3.47 -7.53
CA GLY A 117 9.74 -2.08 -7.50
C GLY A 117 10.78 -1.14 -8.06
N THR A 118 10.32 0.00 -8.55
CA THR A 118 11.17 1.11 -8.92
C THR A 118 10.55 2.38 -8.37
N MET A 119 11.36 3.17 -7.68
CA MET A 119 10.99 4.49 -7.22
C MET A 119 11.95 5.50 -7.84
N LYS A 120 11.41 6.47 -8.56
CA LYS A 120 12.18 7.64 -9.04
C LYS A 120 11.87 8.80 -8.11
N THR A 121 12.88 9.47 -7.59
CA THR A 121 12.71 10.64 -6.73
C THR A 121 13.51 11.82 -7.27
N SER A 122 12.85 12.96 -7.37
CA SER A 122 13.42 14.26 -7.65
C SER A 122 13.55 15.02 -6.32
N GLY A 123 14.79 15.24 -5.88
CA GLY A 123 15.10 16.01 -4.68
C GLY A 123 15.22 17.51 -4.95
N PRO A 124 15.52 18.30 -3.91
CA PRO A 124 15.87 19.71 -4.05
C PRO A 124 17.00 19.88 -5.08
N GLN A 125 16.96 20.97 -5.86
CA GLN A 125 17.95 21.29 -6.92
C GLN A 125 17.95 20.33 -8.13
N GLY A 126 16.89 19.54 -8.32
CA GLY A 126 16.71 18.70 -9.51
C GLY A 126 17.56 17.42 -9.49
N MET A 127 18.02 17.00 -8.31
CA MET A 127 18.75 15.75 -8.15
C MET A 127 17.80 14.56 -8.34
N GLU A 128 17.94 13.87 -9.46
CA GLU A 128 17.19 12.64 -9.75
C GLU A 128 17.89 11.41 -9.16
N THR A 129 17.13 10.60 -8.42
CA THR A 129 17.58 9.32 -7.87
C THR A 129 16.62 8.23 -8.30
N THR A 130 17.14 7.05 -8.59
CA THR A 130 16.32 5.85 -8.84
C THR A 130 16.67 4.78 -7.82
N THR A 131 15.68 4.30 -7.09
CA THR A 131 15.82 3.15 -6.18
C THR A 131 15.09 1.96 -6.77
N ASN A 132 15.80 0.84 -6.92
CA ASN A 132 15.19 -0.42 -7.31
C ASN A 132 14.97 -1.28 -6.07
N PHE A 133 13.84 -1.96 -6.03
CA PHE A 133 13.44 -2.84 -4.94
C PHE A 133 13.25 -4.25 -5.48
N THR A 134 13.72 -5.22 -4.71
CA THR A 134 13.36 -6.62 -4.86
C THR A 134 12.89 -7.13 -3.51
N GLY A 135 11.87 -7.96 -3.49
CA GLY A 135 11.31 -8.51 -2.26
C GLY A 135 10.91 -9.96 -2.44
N ARG A 136 11.07 -10.74 -1.37
CA ARG A 136 10.59 -12.12 -1.29
C ARG A 136 9.95 -12.38 0.06
N ARG A 137 8.86 -13.14 0.09
CA ARG A 137 8.28 -13.63 1.34
C ARG A 137 9.18 -14.71 1.92
N ILE A 138 9.51 -14.61 3.20
CA ILE A 138 10.42 -15.52 3.91
C ILE A 138 9.73 -16.31 5.04
N GLY A 139 8.47 -16.05 5.34
CA GLY A 139 7.72 -16.80 6.34
C GLY A 139 6.50 -16.05 6.84
N ASP A 140 5.90 -16.57 7.90
CA ASP A 140 4.87 -15.85 8.65
C ASP A 140 5.51 -14.79 9.57
N CYS A 141 4.73 -13.77 9.91
CA CYS A 141 5.10 -12.84 10.97
C CYS A 141 5.13 -13.55 12.33
N ARG A 142 6.05 -13.15 13.21
CA ARG A 142 6.16 -13.65 14.58
C ARG A 142 5.44 -12.73 15.56
#